data_AF-A0A093XLS1-F1
#
_entry.id   AF-A0A093XLS1-F1
#
_cell.length_a   1.000
_cell.length_b   1.000
_cell.length_c   1.000
_cell.angle_alpha   90.00
_cell.angle_beta   90.00
_cell.angle_gamma   90.00
#
_symmetry.space_group_name_H-M   'P 1'
#
loop_
_entity.id
_entity.type
_entity.pdbx_description
1 polymer ?
#
loop_
_entity_poly.entity_id
_entity_poly.type
_entity_poly.pdbx_seq_one_letter_code
_entity_poly.pdbx_strand_id
1 'polypeptide(L)'
;MSFHYAGDEPYVSKYFLKYYGSFKQNNKGFIILEYADEGSLLEFFKSNQVPRTREELHGLFENLSDLLYGLRILHAKDLGKTNRQLRGVHQDLKPANIFVSRNENGGTYQYNFKIGDFGLTSFTPTEANEIKNRDNKGGIMYNAPEMTNYDDFSRSLDEGISHLVDIWSFSCVLFEAAVWAISDERGREEFRSLRCKENDQKPRHRDQGYGASFHNGERRLGAIGRRWNKYSNKGDFLMI
;
A
#
# COMPACT_ATOMS: atom_id res chain seq x y z
N MET A 1 -24.76 -10.83 24.86
CA MET A 1 -23.69 -11.69 24.32
C MET A 1 -22.85 -10.83 23.38
N SER A 2 -21.71 -10.35 23.85
CA SER A 2 -20.84 -9.42 23.11
C SER A 2 -19.92 -10.20 22.18
N PHE A 3 -20.16 -10.12 20.87
CA PHE A 3 -19.22 -10.62 19.87
C PHE A 3 -17.97 -9.76 19.94
N HIS A 4 -16.90 -10.28 20.56
CA HIS A 4 -15.58 -9.68 20.46
C HIS A 4 -15.09 -9.90 19.03
N TYR A 5 -15.13 -8.87 18.20
CA TYR A 5 -14.54 -8.90 16.86
C TYR A 5 -13.02 -8.79 16.99
N ALA A 6 -12.28 -9.52 16.15
CA ALA A 6 -10.81 -9.46 16.09
C ALA A 6 -10.24 -8.05 15.76
N GLY A 7 -11.10 -7.07 15.44
CA GLY A 7 -10.74 -5.67 15.21
C GLY A 7 -10.68 -4.81 16.48
N ASP A 8 -11.14 -5.30 17.63
CA ASP A 8 -11.05 -4.59 18.91
C ASP A 8 -9.75 -4.87 19.67
N GLU A 9 -8.87 -5.75 19.15
CA GLU A 9 -7.58 -5.98 19.76
C GLU A 9 -6.68 -4.74 19.53
N PRO A 10 -6.22 -4.06 20.60
CA PRO A 10 -5.52 -2.77 20.49
C PRO A 10 -4.34 -2.80 19.51
N TYR A 11 -3.63 -3.93 19.43
CA TYR A 11 -2.49 -4.09 18.53
C TYR A 11 -2.87 -4.21 17.05
N VAL A 12 -4.08 -4.66 16.70
CA VAL A 12 -4.59 -4.72 15.31
C VAL A 12 -5.05 -3.33 14.89
N SER A 13 -5.78 -2.63 15.77
CA SER A 13 -6.31 -1.29 15.51
C SER A 13 -5.23 -0.22 15.31
N LYS A 14 -3.97 -0.51 15.68
CA LYS A 14 -2.82 0.36 15.36
C LYS A 14 -2.53 0.41 13.86
N TYR A 15 -2.70 -0.72 13.15
CA TYR A 15 -2.22 -0.86 11.77
C TYR A 15 -3.35 -0.89 10.73
N PHE A 16 -4.59 -1.11 11.15
CA PHE A 16 -5.74 -1.23 10.25
C PHE A 16 -6.86 -0.30 10.69
N LEU A 17 -7.62 0.24 9.73
CA LEU A 17 -8.84 1.00 10.05
C LEU A 17 -9.77 0.15 10.90
N LYS A 18 -10.20 0.69 12.04
CA LYS A 18 -11.12 -0.02 12.93
C LYS A 18 -12.48 -0.23 12.24
N TYR A 19 -12.97 -1.45 12.28
CA TYR A 19 -14.33 -1.80 11.84
C TYR A 19 -15.30 -1.67 13.00
N TYR A 20 -16.32 -0.82 12.86
CA TYR A 20 -17.36 -0.64 13.88
C TYR A 20 -18.59 -1.50 13.64
N GLY A 21 -18.84 -1.91 12.40
CA GLY A 21 -20.02 -2.71 12.07
C GLY A 21 -20.42 -2.62 10.60
N SER A 22 -21.40 -3.42 10.22
CA SER A 22 -22.01 -3.36 8.89
C SER A 22 -23.50 -3.64 9.00
N PHE A 23 -24.26 -3.08 8.06
CA PHE A 23 -25.70 -3.29 7.99
C PHE A 23 -26.17 -3.25 6.54
N LYS A 24 -27.38 -3.74 6.29
CA LYS A 24 -28.03 -3.68 4.98
C LYS A 24 -29.30 -2.85 5.08
N GLN A 25 -29.49 -1.93 4.15
CA GLN A 25 -30.72 -1.13 4.04
C GLN A 25 -31.01 -0.85 2.57
N ASN A 26 -32.27 -1.01 2.15
CA ASN A 26 -32.72 -0.73 0.77
C ASN A 26 -31.85 -1.41 -0.31
N ASN A 27 -31.54 -2.70 -0.11
CA ASN A 27 -30.69 -3.50 -0.99
C ASN A 27 -29.24 -2.96 -1.17
N LYS A 28 -28.78 -2.12 -0.24
CA LYS A 28 -27.40 -1.63 -0.17
C LYS A 28 -26.73 -2.13 1.10
N GLY A 29 -25.48 -2.56 1.00
CA GLY A 29 -24.63 -2.88 2.13
C GLY A 29 -23.84 -1.64 2.57
N PHE A 30 -23.71 -1.46 3.87
CA PHE A 30 -22.96 -0.37 4.49
C PHE A 30 -21.94 -0.95 5.45
N ILE A 31 -20.72 -0.42 5.42
CA ILE A 31 -19.64 -0.75 6.34
C ILE A 31 -19.28 0.54 7.07
N ILE A 32 -19.25 0.49 8.40
CA ILE A 32 -18.89 1.61 9.26
C ILE A 32 -17.45 1.39 9.72
N LEU A 33 -16.57 2.30 9.35
CA LEU A 33 -15.14 2.27 9.64
C LEU A 33 -14.73 3.49 10.46
N GLU A 34 -13.55 3.38 11.08
CA GLU A 34 -12.79 4.50 11.63
C GLU A 34 -12.68 5.64 10.61
N TYR A 35 -12.91 6.86 11.10
CA TYR A 35 -12.73 8.06 10.29
C TYR A 35 -11.26 8.51 10.34
N ALA A 36 -10.66 8.63 9.17
CA ALA A 36 -9.32 9.15 8.97
C ALA A 36 -9.39 10.62 8.55
N ASP A 37 -9.07 11.53 9.47
CA ASP A 37 -9.30 12.97 9.31
C ASP A 37 -8.40 13.66 8.28
N GLU A 38 -7.31 13.01 7.87
CA GLU A 38 -6.44 13.44 6.76
C GLU A 38 -6.71 12.65 5.46
N GLY A 39 -7.75 11.81 5.45
CA GLY A 39 -8.12 11.00 4.28
C GLY A 39 -7.14 9.86 3.99
N SER A 40 -6.95 9.55 2.71
CA SER A 40 -5.96 8.56 2.27
C SER A 40 -4.56 9.19 2.16
N LEU A 41 -3.51 8.38 2.12
CA LEU A 41 -2.13 8.82 1.92
C LEU A 41 -1.97 9.54 0.57
N LEU A 42 -2.78 9.18 -0.44
CA LEU A 42 -2.85 9.91 -1.70
C LEU A 42 -3.37 11.35 -1.50
N GLU A 43 -4.44 11.52 -0.73
CA GLU A 43 -4.99 12.85 -0.42
C GLU A 43 -4.07 13.64 0.51
N PHE A 44 -3.40 12.95 1.42
CA PHE A 44 -2.34 13.50 2.26
C PHE A 44 -1.22 14.09 1.42
N PHE A 45 -0.70 13.37 0.41
CA PHE A 45 0.32 13.88 -0.49
C PHE A 45 -0.11 15.16 -1.23
N LYS A 46 -1.37 15.22 -1.67
CA LYS A 46 -1.91 16.37 -2.40
C LYS A 46 -2.11 17.61 -1.52
N SER A 47 -2.49 17.41 -0.27
CA SER A 47 -3.04 18.49 0.58
C SER A 47 -2.09 18.96 1.67
N ASN A 48 -1.12 18.12 2.07
CA ASN A 48 -0.20 18.42 3.15
C ASN A 48 1.17 18.88 2.65
N GLN A 49 1.91 19.53 3.54
CA GLN A 49 3.28 19.95 3.28
C GLN A 49 4.25 18.80 3.52
N VAL A 50 5.31 18.74 2.70
CA VAL A 50 6.40 17.79 2.89
C VAL A 50 7.12 18.03 4.23
N PRO A 51 7.76 17.00 4.82
CA PRO A 51 8.64 17.15 5.96
C PRO A 51 9.72 18.22 5.71
N ARG A 52 9.91 19.12 6.67
CA ARG A 52 10.86 20.23 6.62
C ARG A 52 12.11 20.00 7.45
N THR A 53 12.04 19.08 8.41
CA THR A 53 13.14 18.71 9.32
C THR A 53 13.52 17.24 9.18
N ARG A 54 14.70 16.88 9.69
CA ARG A 54 15.14 15.47 9.72
C ARG A 54 14.24 14.62 10.60
N GLU A 55 13.74 15.22 11.68
CA GLU A 55 12.88 14.58 12.67
C GLU A 55 11.50 14.29 12.07
N GLU A 56 10.93 15.23 11.31
CA GLU A 56 9.67 15.00 10.57
C GLU A 56 9.85 13.95 9.47
N LEU A 57 10.97 13.98 8.74
CA LEU A 57 11.28 12.98 7.72
C LEU A 57 11.42 11.59 8.34
N HIS A 58 12.13 11.50 9.46
CA HIS A 58 12.29 10.26 10.21
C HIS A 58 10.93 9.75 10.70
N GLY A 59 10.09 10.60 11.31
CA GLY A 59 8.77 10.22 11.79
C GLY A 59 7.81 9.75 10.69
N LEU A 60 7.86 10.37 9.50
CA LEU A 60 7.11 9.90 8.33
C LEU A 60 7.46 8.45 7.99
N PHE A 61 8.75 8.15 7.86
CA PHE A 61 9.21 6.81 7.47
C PHE A 61 9.10 5.78 8.59
N GLU A 62 9.29 6.19 9.85
CA GLU A 62 9.06 5.34 11.01
C GLU A 62 7.59 4.90 11.07
N ASN A 63 6.66 5.85 11.02
CA ASN A 63 5.22 5.55 11.10
C ASN A 63 4.69 4.82 9.87
N LEU A 64 5.22 5.09 8.67
CA LEU A 64 4.88 4.29 7.49
C LEU A 64 5.43 2.87 7.63
N SER A 65 6.71 2.70 7.99
CA SER A 65 7.36 1.39 8.10
C SER A 65 6.72 0.50 9.16
N ASP A 66 6.09 1.09 10.18
CA ASP A 66 5.28 0.38 11.18
C ASP A 66 4.16 -0.48 10.54
N LEU A 67 3.65 -0.11 9.36
CA LEU A 67 2.68 -0.91 8.63
C LEU A 67 3.19 -2.29 8.20
N LEU A 68 4.52 -2.52 8.17
CA LEU A 68 5.10 -3.85 7.97
C LEU A 68 4.72 -4.83 9.08
N TYR A 69 4.52 -4.35 10.32
CA TYR A 69 3.96 -5.16 11.39
C TYR A 69 2.50 -5.51 11.12
N GLY A 70 1.72 -4.56 10.58
CA GLY A 70 0.38 -4.81 10.05
C GLY A 70 0.38 -5.92 9.01
N LEU A 71 1.22 -5.83 7.98
CA LEU A 71 1.32 -6.86 6.95
C LEU A 71 1.73 -8.23 7.52
N ARG A 72 2.68 -8.26 8.47
CA ARG A 72 3.04 -9.50 9.18
C ARG A 72 1.84 -10.14 9.89
N ILE A 73 0.98 -9.33 10.50
CA ILE A 73 -0.27 -9.78 11.14
C ILE A 73 -1.26 -10.30 10.09
N LEU A 74 -1.50 -9.53 9.01
CA LEU A 74 -2.41 -9.92 7.93
C LEU A 74 -1.99 -11.24 7.30
N HIS A 75 -0.70 -11.41 7.03
CA HIS A 75 -0.12 -12.60 6.39
C HIS A 75 -0.01 -13.81 7.33
N ALA A 76 -0.45 -13.69 8.60
CA ALA A 76 -0.35 -14.71 9.63
C ALA A 76 1.05 -15.33 9.72
N LYS A 77 2.09 -14.48 9.70
CA LYS A 77 3.50 -14.90 9.75
C LYS A 77 4.01 -15.11 11.18
N ASP A 78 3.18 -14.85 12.19
CA ASP A 78 3.51 -15.02 13.61
C ASP A 78 2.41 -15.83 14.34
N LEU A 79 2.23 -17.08 13.92
CA LEU A 79 1.19 -17.99 14.44
C LEU A 79 1.31 -18.23 15.97
N GLY A 80 2.49 -18.02 16.56
CA GLY A 80 2.69 -18.13 18.01
C GLY A 80 2.15 -16.94 18.83
N LYS A 81 1.82 -15.83 18.17
CA LYS A 81 1.25 -14.62 18.80
C LYS A 81 -0.17 -14.31 18.38
N THR A 82 -0.67 -14.99 17.35
CA THR A 82 -2.00 -14.73 16.80
C THR A 82 -2.79 -16.04 16.75
N ASN A 83 -3.91 -16.13 17.48
CA ASN A 83 -4.91 -17.22 17.36
C ASN A 83 -5.69 -17.13 16.02
N ARG A 84 -5.02 -16.71 14.94
CA ARG A 84 -5.63 -16.42 13.66
C ARG A 84 -5.79 -17.70 12.86
N GLN A 85 -7.04 -18.03 12.60
CA GLN A 85 -7.44 -19.13 11.72
C GLN A 85 -7.32 -18.74 10.24
N LEU A 86 -7.07 -17.47 9.93
CA LEU A 86 -7.01 -16.95 8.56
C LEU A 86 -5.71 -16.19 8.29
N ARG A 87 -5.14 -16.44 7.10
CA ARG A 87 -4.08 -15.66 6.46
C ARG A 87 -4.71 -14.82 5.36
N GLY A 88 -4.40 -13.53 5.31
CA GLY A 88 -4.81 -12.62 4.25
C GLY A 88 -3.68 -12.27 3.29
N VAL A 89 -4.03 -11.86 2.07
CA VAL A 89 -3.18 -11.09 1.15
C VAL A 89 -4.03 -9.95 0.61
N HIS A 90 -3.55 -8.71 0.75
CA HIS A 90 -4.34 -7.51 0.47
C HIS A 90 -4.59 -7.28 -1.02
N GLN A 91 -3.55 -7.48 -1.85
CA GLN A 91 -3.57 -7.41 -3.32
C GLN A 91 -3.85 -6.03 -3.94
N ASP A 92 -3.96 -4.97 -3.14
CA ASP A 92 -4.29 -3.62 -3.65
C ASP A 92 -3.72 -2.53 -2.74
N LEU A 93 -2.51 -2.76 -2.22
CA LEU A 93 -1.81 -1.74 -1.44
C LEU A 93 -1.34 -0.63 -2.36
N LYS A 94 -1.82 0.58 -2.08
CA LYS A 94 -1.52 1.80 -2.80
C LYS A 94 -1.78 3.00 -1.88
N PRO A 95 -1.30 4.20 -2.20
CA PRO A 95 -1.54 5.38 -1.34
C PRO A 95 -3.03 5.66 -1.10
N ALA A 96 -3.92 5.31 -2.02
CA ALA A 96 -5.37 5.48 -1.83
C ALA A 96 -5.98 4.52 -0.78
N ASN A 97 -5.30 3.42 -0.44
CA ASN A 97 -5.77 2.40 0.50
C ASN A 97 -4.99 2.40 1.83
N ILE A 98 -4.14 3.42 2.04
CA ILE A 98 -3.53 3.71 3.33
C ILE A 98 -4.16 5.02 3.82
N PHE A 99 -4.63 5.03 5.04
CA PHE A 99 -5.39 6.13 5.63
C PHE A 99 -4.57 6.83 6.70
N VAL A 100 -4.73 8.15 6.77
CA VAL A 100 -3.93 9.03 7.61
C VAL A 100 -4.82 9.67 8.66
N SER A 101 -4.36 9.65 9.91
CA SER A 101 -5.04 10.38 10.97
C SER A 101 -4.07 11.21 11.80
N ARG A 102 -4.51 12.37 12.29
CA ARG A 102 -3.71 13.16 13.22
C ARG A 102 -3.51 12.41 14.53
N ASN A 103 -2.30 12.49 15.05
CA ASN A 103 -1.92 12.01 16.37
C ASN A 103 -1.56 13.21 17.22
N GLU A 104 -2.54 13.72 17.97
CA GLU A 104 -2.38 14.90 18.84
C GLU A 104 -1.32 14.68 19.94
N ASN A 105 -1.03 13.41 20.26
CA ASN A 105 0.02 13.01 21.21
C ASN A 105 1.32 12.58 20.51
N GLY A 106 1.37 12.66 19.18
CA GLY A 106 2.41 12.08 18.33
C GLY A 106 3.63 12.96 18.17
N GLY A 107 4.38 13.18 19.24
CA GLY A 107 5.74 13.74 19.24
C GLY A 107 6.01 14.78 18.13
N THR A 108 7.08 14.56 17.35
CA THR A 108 7.51 15.49 16.29
C THR A 108 6.79 15.28 14.96
N TYR A 109 6.19 14.10 14.72
CA TYR A 109 5.43 13.80 13.49
C TYR A 109 4.04 13.27 13.85
N GLN A 110 3.04 14.14 13.71
CA GLN A 110 1.69 13.97 14.27
C GLN A 110 0.75 13.16 13.38
N TYR A 111 1.23 12.14 12.66
CA TYR A 111 0.37 11.37 11.75
C TYR A 111 0.53 9.86 11.96
N ASN A 112 -0.60 9.18 12.12
CA ASN A 112 -0.68 7.72 12.12
C ASN A 112 -1.14 7.23 10.75
N PHE A 113 -0.57 6.13 10.29
CA PHE A 113 -0.95 5.48 9.04
C PHE A 113 -1.61 4.14 9.33
N LYS A 114 -2.68 3.82 8.60
CA LYS A 114 -3.42 2.56 8.74
C LYS A 114 -3.78 2.00 7.38
N ILE A 115 -3.65 0.68 7.21
CA ILE A 115 -4.11 -0.02 6.00
C ILE A 115 -5.64 -0.13 6.05
N GLY A 116 -6.30 0.12 4.93
CA GLY A 116 -7.74 -0.05 4.75
C GLY A 116 -8.07 -0.57 3.36
N ASP A 117 -9.38 -0.66 3.08
CA ASP A 117 -9.94 -1.20 1.84
C ASP A 117 -9.52 -2.66 1.53
N PHE A 118 -10.19 -3.59 2.20
CA PHE A 118 -10.00 -5.02 2.03
C PHE A 118 -10.87 -5.62 0.91
N GLY A 119 -11.42 -4.79 0.00
CA GLY A 119 -12.37 -5.24 -1.03
C GLY A 119 -11.83 -6.30 -1.98
N LEU A 120 -10.50 -6.34 -2.16
CA LEU A 120 -9.78 -7.31 -3.00
C LEU A 120 -8.90 -8.28 -2.17
N THR A 121 -9.02 -8.26 -0.85
CA THR A 121 -8.23 -9.13 0.01
C THR A 121 -8.72 -10.57 -0.08
N SER A 122 -7.79 -11.50 -0.32
CA SER A 122 -8.05 -12.94 -0.24
C SER A 122 -7.72 -13.43 1.16
N PHE A 123 -8.59 -14.28 1.74
CA PHE A 123 -8.32 -14.95 3.01
C PHE A 123 -8.34 -16.48 2.81
N THR A 124 -7.30 -17.15 3.31
CA THR A 124 -7.22 -18.61 3.35
C THR A 124 -7.05 -19.11 4.78
N PRO A 125 -7.59 -20.29 5.13
CA PRO A 125 -7.32 -20.90 6.42
C PRO A 125 -5.82 -21.11 6.64
N THR A 126 -5.32 -20.83 7.84
CA THR A 126 -3.89 -21.00 8.18
C THR A 126 -3.43 -22.45 8.15
N GLU A 127 -4.37 -23.40 8.30
CA GLU A 127 -4.14 -24.85 8.22
C GLU A 127 -4.17 -25.39 6.78
N ALA A 128 -4.55 -24.58 5.79
CA ALA A 128 -4.57 -25.02 4.40
C ALA A 128 -3.14 -25.26 3.89
N ASN A 129 -2.94 -26.38 3.17
CA ASN A 129 -1.67 -26.71 2.52
C ASN A 129 -1.30 -25.71 1.40
N GLU A 130 -2.29 -24.99 0.85
CA GLU A 130 -2.11 -23.98 -0.18
C GLU A 130 -1.72 -22.63 0.44
N ILE A 131 -0.45 -22.25 0.25
CA ILE A 131 0.12 -20.98 0.73
C ILE A 131 -0.23 -19.80 -0.20
N LYS A 132 -0.66 -20.12 -1.43
CA LYS A 132 -0.92 -19.15 -2.48
C LYS A 132 -2.42 -18.85 -2.55
N ASN A 133 -2.75 -17.60 -2.87
CA ASN A 133 -4.12 -17.10 -2.92
C ASN A 133 -4.55 -16.85 -4.37
N ARG A 134 -5.86 -16.83 -4.61
CA ARG A 134 -6.41 -16.41 -5.92
C ARG A 134 -6.03 -14.95 -6.22
N ASP A 135 -5.62 -14.68 -7.45
CA ASP A 135 -5.45 -13.31 -7.96
C ASP A 135 -6.81 -12.63 -8.16
N ASN A 136 -7.07 -11.59 -7.37
CA ASN A 136 -8.28 -10.77 -7.42
C ASN A 136 -8.16 -9.59 -8.39
N LYS A 137 -7.07 -9.49 -9.14
CA LYS A 137 -6.83 -8.49 -10.20
C LYS A 137 -6.88 -7.06 -9.67
N GLY A 138 -6.12 -6.79 -8.61
CA GLY A 138 -5.99 -5.48 -7.98
C GLY A 138 -5.33 -4.40 -8.84
N GLY A 139 -5.19 -3.21 -8.27
CA GLY A 139 -4.71 -2.01 -8.95
C GLY A 139 -3.36 -2.20 -9.62
N ILE A 140 -3.33 -2.03 -10.94
CA ILE A 140 -2.23 -2.43 -11.81
C ILE A 140 -0.92 -1.64 -11.58
N MET A 141 -1.00 -0.42 -11.04
CA MET A 141 0.15 0.49 -10.89
C MET A 141 1.15 0.09 -9.80
N TYR A 142 0.69 -0.59 -8.75
CA TYR A 142 1.54 -0.98 -7.61
C TYR A 142 1.78 -2.50 -7.56
N ASN A 143 1.12 -3.25 -8.45
CA ASN A 143 1.25 -4.69 -8.52
C ASN A 143 2.70 -5.13 -8.75
N ALA A 144 2.98 -6.35 -8.32
CA ALA A 144 4.26 -7.00 -8.52
C ALA A 144 4.41 -7.53 -9.96
N PRO A 145 5.64 -7.68 -10.48
CA PRO A 145 5.87 -8.18 -11.84
C PRO A 145 5.21 -9.54 -12.11
N GLU A 146 5.18 -10.43 -11.11
CA GLU A 146 4.52 -11.74 -11.21
C GLU A 146 2.99 -11.67 -11.33
N MET A 147 2.38 -10.52 -11.02
CA MET A 147 0.97 -10.23 -11.30
C MET A 147 0.77 -9.64 -12.70
N THR A 148 1.82 -9.56 -13.51
CA THR A 148 1.76 -9.11 -14.91
C THR A 148 1.47 -10.27 -15.83
N ASN A 149 0.34 -10.19 -16.52
CA ASN A 149 -0.10 -11.23 -17.45
C ASN A 149 0.51 -10.99 -18.84
N TYR A 150 1.70 -11.53 -19.08
CA TYR A 150 2.34 -11.43 -20.39
C TYR A 150 1.70 -12.30 -21.48
N ASP A 151 0.95 -13.32 -21.08
CA ASP A 151 0.30 -14.24 -22.00
C ASP A 151 -1.06 -14.66 -21.44
N ASP A 152 -2.10 -14.71 -22.28
CA ASP A 152 -3.44 -15.16 -21.86
C ASP A 152 -3.41 -16.62 -21.34
N PHE A 153 -2.40 -17.39 -21.75
CA PHE A 153 -2.12 -18.73 -21.23
C PHE A 153 -1.67 -18.70 -19.76
N SER A 154 -0.91 -17.68 -19.32
CA SER A 154 -0.50 -17.55 -17.91
C SER A 154 -1.65 -17.16 -16.99
N ARG A 155 -2.71 -16.52 -17.50
CA ARG A 155 -3.95 -16.27 -16.74
C ARG A 155 -4.71 -17.56 -16.40
N SER A 156 -4.52 -18.61 -17.18
CA SER A 156 -5.18 -19.91 -16.99
C SER A 156 -4.44 -20.83 -16.01
N LEU A 157 -3.14 -20.57 -15.82
CA LEU A 157 -2.32 -21.16 -14.77
C LEU A 157 -2.48 -20.28 -13.53
N ASP A 158 -3.63 -20.36 -12.87
CA ASP A 158 -3.84 -19.79 -11.52
C ASP A 158 -2.94 -20.55 -10.54
N GLU A 159 -1.63 -20.36 -10.66
CA GLU A 159 -0.64 -20.92 -9.75
C GLU A 159 -0.77 -20.28 -8.37
N GLY A 160 -1.63 -19.26 -8.22
CA GLY A 160 -1.85 -18.45 -7.04
C GLY A 160 -0.74 -17.43 -6.77
N ILE A 161 -1.08 -16.36 -6.07
CA ILE A 161 -0.17 -15.30 -5.65
C ILE A 161 0.28 -15.51 -4.19
N SER A 162 1.50 -15.08 -3.87
CA SER A 162 2.01 -15.11 -2.51
C SER A 162 1.86 -13.74 -1.84
N HIS A 163 1.91 -13.72 -0.50
CA HIS A 163 2.00 -12.48 0.29
C HIS A 163 3.11 -11.49 -0.12
N LEU A 164 4.11 -11.93 -0.91
CA LEU A 164 5.19 -11.06 -1.41
C LEU A 164 4.67 -9.94 -2.34
N VAL A 165 3.51 -10.12 -2.97
CA VAL A 165 2.91 -9.07 -3.80
C VAL A 165 2.55 -7.82 -2.98
N ASP A 166 2.14 -8.01 -1.72
CA ASP A 166 1.87 -6.91 -0.79
C ASP A 166 3.18 -6.22 -0.40
N ILE A 167 4.26 -6.97 -0.22
CA ILE A 167 5.59 -6.42 0.11
C ILE A 167 6.12 -5.57 -1.05
N TRP A 168 5.96 -6.04 -2.28
CA TRP A 168 6.30 -5.26 -3.48
C TRP A 168 5.47 -3.97 -3.54
N SER A 169 4.15 -4.09 -3.42
CA SER A 169 3.22 -2.97 -3.50
C SER A 169 3.51 -1.92 -2.42
N PHE A 170 3.79 -2.37 -1.19
CA PHE A 170 4.16 -1.48 -0.10
C PHE A 170 5.54 -0.82 -0.30
N SER A 171 6.51 -1.53 -0.89
CA SER A 171 7.80 -0.93 -1.26
C SER A 171 7.63 0.19 -2.30
N CYS A 172 6.69 0.02 -3.23
CA CYS A 172 6.33 1.06 -4.20
C CYS A 172 5.72 2.29 -3.51
N VAL A 173 4.87 2.09 -2.49
CA VAL A 173 4.33 3.18 -1.65
C VAL A 173 5.44 3.93 -0.93
N LEU A 174 6.37 3.22 -0.28
CA LEU A 174 7.51 3.83 0.42
C LEU A 174 8.39 4.65 -0.53
N PHE A 175 8.64 4.13 -1.74
CA PHE A 175 9.41 4.85 -2.76
C PHE A 175 8.70 6.13 -3.20
N GLU A 176 7.39 6.06 -3.44
CA GLU A 176 6.61 7.24 -3.80
C GLU A 176 6.54 8.28 -2.68
N ALA A 177 6.41 7.84 -1.42
CA ALA A 177 6.50 8.71 -0.25
C ALA A 177 7.87 9.42 -0.17
N ALA A 178 8.96 8.73 -0.53
CA ALA A 178 10.29 9.35 -0.62
C ALA A 178 10.36 10.41 -1.70
N VAL A 179 9.87 10.12 -2.91
CA VAL A 179 9.82 11.11 -4.00
C VAL A 179 9.01 12.34 -3.56
N TRP A 180 7.84 12.13 -2.95
CA TRP A 180 7.02 13.22 -2.41
C TRP A 180 7.75 14.02 -1.33
N ALA A 181 8.37 13.38 -0.35
CA ALA A 181 9.08 14.07 0.72
C ALA A 181 10.25 14.93 0.20
N ILE A 182 10.87 14.53 -0.91
CA ILE A 182 11.99 15.25 -1.54
C ILE A 182 11.53 16.37 -2.48
N SER A 183 10.45 16.11 -3.22
CA SER A 183 10.09 16.87 -4.43
C SER A 183 8.64 17.36 -4.45
N ASP A 184 7.93 17.27 -3.33
CA ASP A 184 6.51 17.61 -3.16
C ASP A 184 5.56 16.86 -4.11
N GLU A 185 4.28 17.24 -4.09
CA GLU A 185 3.23 16.65 -4.91
C GLU A 185 3.51 16.78 -6.41
N ARG A 186 4.10 17.90 -6.85
CA ARG A 186 4.47 18.10 -8.25
C ARG A 186 5.53 17.10 -8.66
N GLY A 187 6.55 16.87 -7.83
CA GLY A 187 7.57 15.86 -8.08
C GLY A 187 7.01 14.43 -8.09
N ARG A 188 6.05 14.13 -7.22
CA ARG A 188 5.34 12.84 -7.20
C ARG A 188 4.57 12.59 -8.50
N GLU A 189 3.85 13.59 -9.01
CA GLU A 189 3.12 13.48 -10.29
C GLU A 189 4.05 13.47 -11.50
N GLU A 190 5.18 14.19 -11.47
CA GLU A 190 6.24 14.07 -12.48
C GLU A 190 6.82 12.65 -12.50
N PHE A 191 7.02 12.04 -11.33
CA PHE A 191 7.45 10.64 -11.22
C PHE A 191 6.44 9.66 -11.80
N ARG A 192 5.17 9.83 -11.46
CA ARG A 192 4.08 9.04 -12.06
C ARG A 192 4.07 9.18 -13.59
N SER A 193 4.19 10.40 -14.10
CA SER A 193 4.20 10.69 -15.55
C SER A 193 5.40 10.08 -16.27
N LEU A 194 6.57 10.06 -15.64
CA LEU A 194 7.77 9.42 -16.20
C LEU A 194 7.60 7.91 -16.31
N ARG A 195 6.97 7.27 -15.32
CA ARG A 195 6.65 5.83 -15.37
C ARG A 195 5.65 5.52 -16.49
N CYS A 196 4.60 6.33 -16.64
CA CYS A 196 3.68 6.25 -17.79
C CYS A 196 4.43 6.30 -19.12
N LYS A 197 5.24 7.34 -19.32
CA LYS A 197 5.97 7.54 -20.59
C LYS A 197 6.93 6.40 -20.92
N GLU A 198 7.53 5.77 -19.91
CA GLU A 198 8.42 4.62 -20.12
C GLU A 198 7.64 3.35 -20.47
N ASN A 199 6.53 3.07 -19.77
CA ASN A 199 5.68 1.92 -20.07
C ASN A 199 4.91 2.07 -21.38
N ASP A 200 4.55 3.29 -21.79
CA ASP A 200 3.87 3.54 -23.08
C ASP A 200 4.74 3.17 -24.29
N GLN A 201 6.06 3.03 -24.12
CA GLN A 201 6.97 2.52 -25.15
C GLN A 201 6.85 1.02 -25.37
N LYS A 202 6.07 0.32 -24.52
CA LYS A 202 5.79 -1.12 -24.60
C LYS A 202 4.30 -1.31 -24.88
N PRO A 203 3.88 -1.54 -26.15
CA PRO A 203 2.47 -1.63 -26.53
C PRO A 203 1.65 -2.59 -25.66
N ARG A 204 2.19 -3.78 -25.35
CA ARG A 204 1.52 -4.77 -24.49
C ARG A 204 1.23 -4.24 -23.07
N HIS A 205 2.15 -3.48 -22.46
CA HIS A 205 1.95 -2.90 -21.12
C HIS A 205 0.93 -1.77 -21.13
N ARG A 206 0.98 -0.93 -22.17
CA ARG A 206 0.02 0.14 -22.40
C ARG A 206 -1.39 -0.41 -22.55
N ASP A 207 -1.57 -1.40 -23.44
CA ASP A 207 -2.88 -1.96 -23.77
C ASP A 207 -3.52 -2.69 -22.58
N GLN A 208 -2.71 -3.18 -21.65
CA GLN A 208 -3.15 -3.81 -20.40
C GLN A 208 -3.37 -2.83 -19.23
N GLY A 209 -3.10 -1.53 -19.41
CA GLY A 209 -3.32 -0.53 -18.36
C GLY A 209 -2.21 -0.41 -17.31
N TYR A 210 -1.02 -0.98 -17.56
CA TYR A 210 0.15 -0.90 -16.65
C TYR A 210 0.88 0.46 -16.70
N GLY A 211 0.25 1.52 -17.21
CA GLY A 211 0.89 2.81 -17.51
C GLY A 211 1.85 3.29 -16.43
N ALA A 212 1.35 3.61 -15.23
CA ALA A 212 2.20 3.99 -14.11
C ALA A 212 2.63 2.78 -13.24
N SER A 213 3.03 1.64 -13.81
CA SER A 213 3.67 0.58 -13.04
C SER A 213 5.12 0.94 -12.67
N PHE A 214 5.68 0.34 -11.62
CA PHE A 214 7.09 0.44 -11.25
C PHE A 214 8.00 -0.50 -12.06
N HIS A 215 7.42 -1.38 -12.85
CA HIS A 215 8.16 -2.29 -13.72
C HIS A 215 7.54 -2.30 -15.11
N ASN A 216 8.32 -2.73 -16.09
CA ASN A 216 7.80 -3.09 -17.40
C ASN A 216 7.45 -4.58 -17.48
N GLY A 217 7.37 -5.26 -16.34
CA GLY A 217 7.04 -6.68 -16.11
C GLY A 217 8.24 -7.63 -16.22
N GLU A 218 9.34 -7.22 -16.86
CA GLU A 218 10.62 -7.97 -16.86
C GLU A 218 11.59 -7.39 -15.85
N ARG A 219 11.62 -6.05 -15.75
CA ARG A 219 12.56 -5.30 -14.93
C ARG A 219 11.93 -4.01 -14.40
N ARG A 220 12.54 -3.45 -13.36
CA ARG A 220 12.22 -2.10 -12.86
C ARG A 220 12.44 -1.05 -13.95
N LEU A 221 11.65 0.01 -13.93
CA LEU A 221 11.79 1.13 -14.86
C LEU A 221 13.03 1.98 -14.59
N GLY A 222 13.59 2.57 -15.64
CA GLY A 222 14.67 3.56 -15.56
C GLY A 222 14.26 4.81 -14.80
N ALA A 223 12.98 5.20 -14.84
CA ALA A 223 12.40 6.27 -14.03
C ALA A 223 12.69 6.13 -12.52
N ILE A 224 12.80 4.90 -12.00
CA ILE A 224 13.11 4.61 -10.58
C ILE A 224 14.57 4.93 -10.27
N GLY A 225 15.47 4.75 -11.24
CA GLY A 225 16.91 5.03 -11.07
C GLY A 225 17.29 6.49 -11.27
N ARG A 226 16.35 7.39 -11.57
CA ARG A 226 16.63 8.81 -11.75
C ARG A 226 16.93 9.49 -10.42
N ARG A 227 17.86 10.45 -10.45
CA ARG A 227 18.09 11.34 -9.31
C ARG A 227 16.95 12.37 -9.22
N TRP A 228 16.25 12.37 -8.09
CA TRP A 228 15.18 13.32 -7.77
C TRP A 228 15.67 14.66 -7.23
N ASN A 229 16.99 14.85 -7.17
CA ASN A 229 17.64 16.03 -6.60
C ASN A 229 17.46 17.31 -7.43
N LYS A 230 16.83 17.26 -8.62
CA LYS A 230 16.71 18.41 -9.53
C LYS A 230 15.80 19.52 -8.99
N TYR A 231 15.04 19.26 -7.92
CA TYR A 231 14.18 20.23 -7.23
C TYR A 231 14.58 20.48 -5.78
N SER A 232 15.68 19.88 -5.34
CA SER A 232 16.25 20.17 -4.04
C SER A 232 16.96 21.52 -4.08
N ASN A 233 16.28 22.59 -3.66
CA ASN A 233 16.95 23.80 -3.16
C ASN A 233 17.59 23.58 -1.78
N LYS A 234 17.67 22.33 -1.31
CA LYS A 234 18.22 21.93 -0.02
C LYS A 234 19.19 20.77 -0.24
N GLY A 235 20.35 21.10 -0.83
CA GLY A 235 21.52 20.23 -0.70
C GLY A 235 21.66 19.82 0.77
N ASP A 236 21.92 18.53 0.99
CA ASP A 236 22.37 17.92 2.25
C ASP A 236 21.40 16.98 2.99
N PHE A 237 20.11 16.87 2.63
CA PHE A 237 19.20 16.00 3.40
C PHE A 237 19.01 14.57 2.92
N LEU A 238 19.42 14.21 1.69
CA LEU A 238 19.30 12.84 1.20
C LEU A 238 20.56 12.38 0.47
N MET A 239 21.50 11.83 1.24
CA MET A 239 22.29 10.70 0.79
C MET A 239 21.80 9.47 1.55
N ILE A 240 21.01 8.64 0.87
CA ILE A 240 20.75 7.24 1.22
C ILE A 240 21.12 6.42 0.00
#